data_AF-A0AA86ITN8-F1
#
_entry.id   AF-A0AA86ITN8-F1
#
_cell.length_a   1.000
_cell.length_b   1.000
_cell.length_c   1.000
_cell.angle_alpha   90.00
_cell.angle_beta   90.00
_cell.angle_gamma   90.00
#
_symmetry.space_group_name_H-M   'P 1'
#
loop_
_entity.id
_entity.type
_entity.pdbx_description
1 polymer ?
#
loop_
_entity_poly.entity_id
_entity_poly.type
_entity_poly.pdbx_seq_one_letter_code
_entity_poly.pdbx_strand_id
1 'polypeptide(L)'
;MRILCLDIPAPGASLEKYAPHLNAEALHAWGLYKSGFIRDIYFRQDRPGVAIFLECDSVDEAMNVMAEFPLAKAGLLSFECIPLGSFINWENLFAAEFKNKKSMKKRPSRVHDDRAQ
;
A
#
# COMPACT_ATOMS: atom_id res chain seq x y z
N MET A 1 -13.64 -1.87 5.21
CA MET A 1 -13.01 -2.38 3.96
C MET A 1 -11.57 -1.89 3.88
N ARG A 2 -10.69 -2.57 3.11
CA ARG A 2 -9.30 -2.13 2.90
C ARG A 2 -9.20 -1.39 1.57
N ILE A 3 -8.54 -0.24 1.55
CA ILE A 3 -8.33 0.56 0.33
C ILE A 3 -6.86 0.91 0.20
N LEU A 4 -6.30 0.74 -1.00
CA LEU A 4 -4.99 1.29 -1.35
C LEU A 4 -5.18 2.68 -1.95
N CYS A 5 -4.53 3.68 -1.37
CA CYS A 5 -4.47 5.02 -1.89
C CYS A 5 -3.07 5.33 -2.40
N LEU A 6 -3.00 5.80 -3.64
CA LEU A 6 -1.77 6.25 -4.28
C LEU A 6 -1.87 7.73 -4.57
N ASP A 7 -0.86 8.51 -4.19
CA ASP A 7 -0.81 9.91 -4.55
C ASP A 7 -0.64 10.09 -6.08
N ILE A 8 -1.23 11.13 -6.64
CA ILE A 8 -1.07 11.51 -8.04
C ILE A 8 -0.66 12.99 -8.04
N PRO A 9 0.63 13.31 -8.19
CA PRO A 9 1.07 14.69 -8.28
C PRO A 9 0.40 15.42 -9.44
N ALA A 10 0.00 16.66 -9.22
CA ALA A 10 -0.53 17.51 -10.29
C ALA A 10 0.59 17.87 -11.30
N PRO A 11 0.25 18.19 -12.56
CA PRO A 11 1.22 18.70 -13.52
C PRO A 11 2.00 19.90 -12.96
N GLY A 12 3.33 19.82 -12.97
CA GLY A 12 4.18 20.89 -12.44
C GLY A 12 4.21 20.99 -10.90
N ALA A 13 3.77 19.95 -10.19
CA ALA A 13 4.07 19.76 -8.77
C ALA A 13 5.59 19.77 -8.54
N SER A 14 6.04 20.46 -7.50
CA SER A 14 7.44 20.55 -7.12
C SER A 14 7.58 20.57 -5.60
N LEU A 15 8.76 20.22 -5.10
CA LEU A 15 9.03 20.27 -3.67
C LEU A 15 8.87 21.68 -3.09
N GLU A 16 9.22 22.71 -3.86
CA GLU A 16 9.06 24.12 -3.47
C GLU A 16 7.59 24.49 -3.26
N LYS A 17 6.69 24.00 -4.13
CA LYS A 17 5.24 24.20 -3.97
C LYS A 17 4.68 23.38 -2.81
N TYR A 18 5.28 22.23 -2.50
CA TYR A 18 4.83 21.36 -1.41
C TYR A 18 5.28 21.88 -0.05
N ALA A 19 6.49 22.44 0.05
CA ALA A 19 7.15 22.80 1.30
C ALA A 19 6.28 23.60 2.29
N PRO A 20 5.47 24.59 1.86
CA PRO A 20 4.58 25.33 2.77
C PRO A 20 3.51 24.46 3.45
N HIS A 21 3.16 23.32 2.86
CA HIS A 21 2.07 22.45 3.31
C HIS A 21 2.56 21.20 4.07
N LEU A 22 3.83 20.80 3.93
CA LEU A 22 4.32 19.49 4.40
C LEU A 22 4.13 19.24 5.90
N ASN A 23 4.29 20.25 6.75
CA ASN A 23 4.06 20.09 8.19
C ASN A 23 2.58 19.82 8.49
N ALA A 24 1.67 20.55 7.84
CA ALA A 24 0.24 20.32 7.97
C ALA A 24 -0.16 18.96 7.37
N GLU A 25 0.46 18.56 6.26
CA GLU A 25 0.28 17.28 5.61
C GLU A 25 0.61 16.12 6.55
N ALA A 26 1.79 16.17 7.18
CA ALA A 26 2.24 15.17 8.13
C ALA A 26 1.37 15.12 9.39
N LEU A 27 0.95 16.28 9.91
CA LEU A 27 0.04 16.35 11.06
C LEU A 27 -1.33 15.74 10.74
N HIS A 28 -1.86 16.00 9.55
CA HIS A 28 -3.13 15.44 9.10
C HIS A 28 -3.03 13.91 8.96
N ALA A 29 -2.00 13.41 8.28
CA ALA A 29 -1.72 11.97 8.17
C ALA A 29 -1.61 11.29 9.55
N TRP A 30 -0.91 11.92 10.49
CA TRP A 30 -0.76 11.40 11.85
C TRP A 30 -2.10 11.34 12.60
N GLY A 31 -2.97 12.34 12.41
CA GLY A 31 -4.34 12.31 12.94
C GLY A 31 -5.13 11.09 12.46
N LEU A 32 -5.11 10.84 11.15
CA LEU A 32 -5.78 9.68 10.53
C LEU A 32 -5.14 8.35 10.91
N TYR A 33 -3.83 8.31 11.14
CA TYR A 33 -3.16 7.12 11.65
C TYR A 33 -3.60 6.79 13.07
N LYS A 34 -3.69 7.80 13.95
CA LYS A 34 -4.15 7.62 15.33
C LYS A 34 -5.61 7.18 15.44
N SER A 35 -6.48 7.67 14.55
CA SER A 35 -7.89 7.22 14.52
C SER A 35 -8.05 5.81 13.99
N GLY A 36 -7.00 5.25 13.36
CA GLY A 36 -7.01 3.94 12.72
C GLY A 36 -7.53 3.93 11.30
N PHE A 37 -7.86 5.10 10.74
CA PHE A 37 -8.26 5.25 9.34
C PHE A 37 -7.11 4.96 8.39
N ILE A 38 -5.92 5.52 8.64
CA ILE A 38 -4.68 5.09 7.98
C ILE A 38 -4.11 3.93 8.76
N ARG A 39 -3.92 2.80 8.09
CA ARG A 39 -3.34 1.61 8.70
C ARG A 39 -1.87 1.45 8.46
N ASP A 40 -1.44 1.71 7.23
CA ASP A 40 -0.04 1.72 6.84
C ASP A 40 0.21 2.85 5.85
N ILE A 41 1.40 3.42 5.88
CA ILE A 41 1.85 4.44 4.94
C ILE A 41 3.32 4.22 4.62
N TYR A 42 3.65 4.22 3.33
CA TYR A 42 5.00 3.96 2.84
C TYR A 42 5.39 5.00 1.80
N PHE A 43 6.67 5.37 1.80
CA PHE A 43 7.25 6.04 0.65
C PHE A 43 7.39 5.07 -0.51
N ARG A 44 6.98 5.53 -1.69
CA ARG A 44 7.22 4.82 -2.93
C ARG A 44 8.72 4.79 -3.24
N GLN A 45 9.17 3.69 -3.84
CA GLN A 45 10.58 3.49 -4.23
C GLN A 45 10.80 3.69 -5.73
N ASP A 46 9.73 3.69 -6.52
CA ASP A 46 9.76 3.87 -7.97
C ASP A 46 9.69 5.35 -8.39
N ARG A 47 9.03 6.18 -7.59
CA ARG A 47 8.95 7.65 -7.76
C ARG A 47 8.74 8.33 -6.40
N PRO A 48 8.96 9.66 -6.29
CA PRO A 48 8.51 10.42 -5.14
C PRO A 48 6.99 10.29 -4.95
N GLY A 49 6.55 9.99 -3.75
CA GLY A 49 5.13 9.80 -3.42
C GLY A 49 4.91 8.81 -2.28
N VAL A 50 3.63 8.52 -2.00
CA VAL A 50 3.21 7.62 -0.93
C VAL A 50 2.21 6.58 -1.40
N ALA A 51 2.29 5.41 -0.80
CA ALA A 51 1.25 4.39 -0.86
C ALA A 51 0.66 4.23 0.55
N ILE A 52 -0.64 4.39 0.66
CA ILE A 52 -1.36 4.43 1.93
C ILE A 52 -2.40 3.32 1.92
N PHE A 53 -2.43 2.52 2.98
CA PHE A 53 -3.51 1.57 3.20
C PHE A 53 -4.50 2.14 4.19
N LEU A 54 -5.76 2.28 3.76
CA LEU A 54 -6.86 2.79 4.56
C LEU A 54 -7.78 1.67 5.04
N GLU A 55 -8.48 1.95 6.13
CA GLU A 55 -9.58 1.16 6.67
C GLU A 55 -10.79 2.06 6.94
N CYS A 56 -11.83 1.88 6.11
CA CYS A 56 -13.04 2.71 6.07
C CYS A 56 -14.21 1.92 5.47
N ASP A 57 -15.43 2.47 5.39
CA ASP A 57 -16.62 1.72 4.97
C ASP A 57 -16.88 1.77 3.46
N SER A 58 -16.34 2.78 2.77
CA SER A 58 -16.57 2.95 1.32
C SER A 58 -15.40 3.67 0.61
N VAL A 59 -15.36 3.53 -0.71
CA VAL A 59 -14.42 4.30 -1.55
C VAL A 59 -14.75 5.80 -1.51
N ASP A 60 -16.02 6.17 -1.43
CA ASP A 60 -16.44 7.58 -1.33
C ASP A 60 -15.95 8.23 -0.03
N GLU A 61 -16.03 7.53 1.08
CA GLU A 61 -15.46 7.99 2.36
C GLU A 61 -13.95 8.19 2.24
N ALA A 62 -13.22 7.23 1.66
CA ALA A 62 -11.79 7.38 1.40
C ALA A 62 -11.50 8.60 0.53
N MET A 63 -12.18 8.77 -0.61
CA MET A 63 -11.97 9.92 -1.49
C MET A 63 -12.22 11.24 -0.77
N ASN A 64 -13.29 11.33 0.03
CA ASN A 64 -13.62 12.53 0.79
C ASN A 64 -12.54 12.85 1.84
N VAL A 65 -12.10 11.86 2.62
CA VAL A 65 -11.06 12.06 3.64
C VAL A 65 -9.71 12.39 3.00
N MET A 66 -9.34 11.70 1.92
CA MET A 66 -8.08 11.94 1.21
C MET A 66 -8.05 13.31 0.52
N ALA A 67 -9.20 13.83 0.08
CA ALA A 67 -9.32 15.19 -0.47
C ALA A 67 -9.08 16.29 0.58
N GLU A 68 -9.19 15.97 1.88
CA GLU A 68 -8.99 16.92 2.97
C GLU A 68 -7.52 17.19 3.31
N PHE A 69 -6.60 16.40 2.75
CA PHE A 69 -5.17 16.61 2.89
C PHE A 69 -4.76 18.00 2.37
N PRO A 70 -3.90 18.74 3.09
CA PRO A 70 -3.45 20.06 2.69
C PRO A 70 -2.93 20.17 1.25
N LEU A 71 -2.12 19.22 0.78
CA LEU A 71 -1.64 19.22 -0.61
C LEU A 71 -2.77 18.96 -1.62
N ALA A 72 -3.74 18.13 -1.27
CA ALA A 72 -4.91 17.89 -2.11
C ALA A 72 -5.80 19.13 -2.22
N LYS A 73 -6.09 19.78 -1.10
CA LYS A 73 -6.82 21.07 -1.06
C LYS A 73 -6.12 22.18 -1.82
N ALA A 74 -4.79 22.18 -1.82
CA ALA A 74 -3.98 23.13 -2.58
C ALA A 74 -3.96 22.81 -4.10
N GLY A 75 -4.58 21.71 -4.55
CA GLY A 75 -4.56 21.27 -5.95
C GLY A 75 -3.19 20.79 -6.43
N LEU A 76 -2.30 20.43 -5.49
CA LEU A 76 -0.92 20.03 -5.78
C LEU A 76 -0.79 18.53 -6.04
N LEU A 77 -1.73 17.74 -5.54
CA LEU A 77 -1.90 16.33 -5.84
C LEU A 77 -3.36 15.90 -5.71
N SER A 78 -3.69 14.72 -6.20
CA SER A 78 -4.91 13.99 -5.85
C SER A 78 -4.55 12.58 -5.37
N PHE A 79 -5.54 11.77 -5.01
CA PHE A 79 -5.34 10.37 -4.65
C PHE A 79 -6.22 9.47 -5.51
N GLU A 80 -5.64 8.37 -5.98
CA GLU A 80 -6.41 7.24 -6.52
C GLU A 80 -6.75 6.28 -5.40
N CYS A 81 -8.03 5.93 -5.24
CA CYS A 81 -8.51 5.02 -4.20
C CYS A 81 -8.93 3.69 -4.82
N ILE A 82 -8.18 2.62 -4.52
CA ILE A 82 -8.37 1.29 -5.09
C ILE A 82 -8.94 0.36 -4.01
N PRO A 83 -10.19 -0.10 -4.12
CA PRO A 83 -10.76 -1.04 -3.15
C PRO A 83 -10.06 -2.40 -3.24
N LEU A 84 -9.67 -2.94 -2.09
CA LEU A 84 -9.01 -4.24 -1.99
C LEU A 84 -9.96 -5.27 -1.36
N GLY A 85 -10.05 -6.44 -2.00
CA GLY A 85 -10.77 -7.60 -1.50
C GLY A 85 -9.84 -8.68 -0.97
N SER A 86 -10.37 -9.57 -0.14
CA SER A 86 -9.65 -10.78 0.26
C SER A 86 -9.30 -11.63 -0.97
N PHE A 87 -8.08 -12.13 -1.01
CA PHE A 87 -7.66 -13.04 -2.07
C PHE A 87 -8.19 -14.45 -1.83
N ILE A 88 -9.48 -14.66 -2.08
CA ILE A 88 -10.19 -15.92 -1.82
C ILE A 88 -9.77 -17.05 -2.75
N ASN A 89 -9.01 -16.78 -3.81
CA ASN A 89 -8.53 -17.81 -4.73
C ASN A 89 -7.67 -18.89 -4.05
N TRP A 90 -7.18 -18.66 -2.82
CA TRP A 90 -6.57 -19.70 -2.00
C TRP A 90 -7.52 -20.84 -1.64
N GLU A 91 -8.84 -20.61 -1.65
CA GLU A 91 -9.83 -21.67 -1.41
C GLU A 91 -9.76 -22.77 -2.46
N ASN A 92 -9.28 -22.47 -3.67
CA ASN A 92 -9.02 -23.47 -4.69
C ASN A 92 -8.06 -24.56 -4.20
N LEU A 93 -7.09 -24.25 -3.32
CA LEU A 93 -6.19 -25.25 -2.73
C LEU A 93 -6.94 -26.32 -1.91
N PHE A 94 -8.17 -26.02 -1.46
CA PHE A 94 -9.01 -26.95 -0.72
C PHE A 94 -9.96 -27.75 -1.61
N ALA A 95 -10.03 -27.48 -2.92
CA ALA A 95 -10.81 -28.28 -3.86
C ALA A 95 -10.21 -29.68 -4.03
N ALA A 96 -11.04 -30.66 -4.39
CA ALA A 96 -10.65 -32.06 -4.44
C ALA A 96 -9.49 -32.31 -5.42
N GLU A 97 -9.45 -31.59 -6.56
CA GLU A 97 -8.37 -31.72 -7.54
C GLU A 97 -6.99 -31.25 -7.06
N PHE A 98 -6.93 -30.45 -5.99
CA PHE A 98 -5.68 -29.95 -5.40
C PHE A 98 -5.26 -30.69 -4.13
N LYS A 99 -6.15 -31.50 -3.54
CA LYS A 99 -5.84 -32.41 -2.42
C LYS A 99 -5.22 -33.70 -2.97
N ASN A 100 -3.91 -33.90 -2.72
CA ASN A 100 -3.04 -35.03 -3.13
C ASN A 100 -2.28 -34.93 -4.47
N LYS A 101 -1.37 -33.97 -4.59
CA LYS A 101 -0.14 -34.18 -5.39
C LYS A 101 0.94 -34.85 -4.52
N LYS A 102 0.88 -36.18 -4.36
CA LYS A 102 1.97 -36.95 -3.73
C LYS A 102 3.27 -36.78 -4.56
N SER A 103 4.28 -36.19 -3.92
CA SER A 103 5.73 -36.34 -4.12
C SER A 103 6.33 -36.20 -5.53
N MET A 104 7.01 -35.08 -5.81
CA MET A 104 8.15 -34.99 -6.73
C MET A 104 8.89 -33.68 -6.38
N LYS A 105 10.15 -33.63 -5.92
CA LYS A 105 11.31 -34.51 -6.03
C LYS A 105 12.11 -34.44 -4.70
N LYS A 106 12.76 -35.53 -4.28
CA LYS A 106 13.76 -35.52 -3.21
C LYS A 106 14.78 -34.41 -3.51
N ARG A 107 14.93 -33.42 -2.63
CA ARG A 107 16.08 -32.50 -2.67
C ARG A 107 17.35 -33.35 -2.51
N PRO A 108 18.34 -33.29 -3.41
CA PRO A 108 19.63 -33.90 -3.13
C PRO A 108 20.26 -33.19 -1.93
N SER A 109 20.75 -33.98 -0.98
CA SER A 109 21.51 -33.51 0.18
C SER A 109 22.71 -32.70 -0.30
N ARG A 110 22.83 -31.45 0.16
CA ARG A 110 24.08 -30.70 -0.02
C ARG A 110 25.17 -31.43 0.75
N VAL A 111 26.14 -31.99 0.03
CA VAL A 111 27.44 -32.32 0.61
C VAL A 111 28.11 -30.99 0.89
N HIS A 112 28.37 -30.69 2.17
CA HIS A 112 29.29 -29.62 2.52
C HIS A 112 30.69 -30.09 2.13
N ASP A 113 31.26 -29.46 1.11
CA ASP A 113 32.68 -29.59 0.78
C ASP A 113 33.45 -28.67 1.74
N ASP A 114 33.91 -29.24 2.86
CA ASP A 114 34.87 -28.62 3.76
C ASP A 114 36.26 -28.67 3.12
N ARG A 115 36.54 -27.81 2.13
CA ARG A 115 37.91 -27.47 1.70
C ARG A 115 37.99 -26.05 1.13
N ALA A 116 38.40 -25.10 1.96
CA ALA A 116 39.39 -24.09 1.58
C ALA A 116 39.98 -23.50 2.86
N GLN A 117 41.20 -23.93 3.17
CA GLN A 117 42.20 -23.19 3.93
C GLN A 117 42.62 -21.95 3.16
#